data_AF-A0A221MBL3-F1
#
_entry.id   AF-A0A221MBL3-F1
#
_cell.length_a   1.000
_cell.length_b   1.000
_cell.length_c   1.000
_cell.angle_alpha   90.00
_cell.angle_beta   90.00
_cell.angle_gamma   90.00
#
_symmetry.space_group_name_H-M   'P 1'
#
loop_
_entity.id
_entity.type
_entity.pdbx_description
1 polymer ?
#
loop_
_entity_poly.entity_id
_entity_poly.type
_entity_poly.pdbx_seq_one_letter_code
_entity_poly.pdbx_strand_id
1 'polypeptide(L)'
;MLDIYMESDKEVISFCESLFQINKKIELHWKTSEEWGNHLQIEIEEVDDTSLDSIARALVDVFMHHRLSNMIRSVIQGVYYYTNHDEIDKILDLTHWIITGGDDENIDLTDTEDPGLFLESLFITMIKSSGTVHYDSLVKFRIKPFKELIKCFTGLAIDELKREEDHLSFVNALREYIAKKKALIPTIYMIQGDPFTFFNSNGKRITNMELHMIMQQEPLYIVGLDSNEKNLSPLIAMAPETIKIYGDNPVEPKTLTIINVFQERVEFEPLVNFPFPQYLKKL
;
A
#
# COMPACT_ATOMS: atom_id res chain seq x y z
N MET A 1 -29.16 30.34 8.78
CA MET A 1 -29.39 29.95 7.38
C MET A 1 -28.04 29.91 6.68
N LEU A 2 -27.72 28.80 6.04
CA LEU A 2 -26.50 28.59 5.25
C LEU A 2 -26.91 28.31 3.80
N ASP A 3 -26.31 29.04 2.86
CA ASP A 3 -26.54 28.85 1.44
C ASP A 3 -25.34 28.11 0.82
N ILE A 4 -25.59 26.98 0.13
CA ILE A 4 -24.58 26.21 -0.58
C ILE A 4 -24.91 26.16 -2.06
N TYR A 5 -23.94 26.48 -2.91
CA TYR A 5 -24.04 26.39 -4.36
C TYR A 5 -23.13 25.29 -4.90
N MET A 6 -23.67 24.47 -5.80
CA MET A 6 -22.96 23.37 -6.47
C MET A 6 -23.36 23.31 -7.94
N GLU A 7 -22.41 23.19 -8.85
CA GLU A 7 -22.68 23.10 -10.29
C GLU A 7 -23.26 21.74 -10.71
N SER A 8 -22.91 20.65 -10.00
CA SER A 8 -23.24 19.27 -10.40
C SER A 8 -24.45 18.69 -9.65
N ASP A 9 -25.47 18.25 -10.39
CA ASP A 9 -26.64 17.56 -9.81
C ASP A 9 -26.25 16.28 -9.06
N LYS A 10 -25.26 15.53 -9.56
CA LYS A 10 -24.80 14.29 -8.91
C LYS A 10 -24.18 14.56 -7.54
N GLU A 11 -23.43 15.65 -7.43
CA GLU A 11 -22.80 16.03 -6.16
C GLU A 11 -23.84 16.54 -5.17
N VAL A 12 -24.86 17.26 -5.63
CA VAL A 12 -25.99 17.68 -4.80
C VAL A 12 -26.76 16.49 -4.24
N ILE A 13 -27.03 15.49 -5.07
CA ILE A 13 -27.71 14.27 -4.64
C ILE A 13 -26.88 13.56 -3.56
N SER A 14 -25.59 13.31 -3.82
CA SER A 14 -24.71 12.67 -2.83
C SER A 14 -24.56 13.49 -1.54
N PHE A 15 -24.54 14.82 -1.65
CA PHE A 15 -24.52 15.71 -0.49
C PHE A 15 -25.77 15.52 0.36
N CYS A 16 -26.96 15.55 -0.26
CA CYS A 16 -28.21 15.37 0.46
C CYS A 16 -28.28 13.98 1.10
N GLU A 17 -27.92 12.92 0.37
CA GLU A 17 -27.89 11.55 0.87
C GLU A 17 -26.97 11.40 2.09
N SER A 18 -25.73 11.90 2.01
CA SER A 18 -24.78 11.87 3.13
C SER A 18 -25.30 12.69 4.32
N LEU A 19 -25.80 13.92 4.08
CA LEU A 19 -26.30 14.78 5.13
C LEU A 19 -27.49 14.15 5.88
N PHE A 20 -28.45 13.55 5.17
CA PHE A 20 -29.59 12.86 5.79
C PHE A 20 -29.19 11.61 6.58
N GLN A 21 -28.12 10.93 6.18
CA GLN A 21 -27.58 9.80 6.94
C GLN A 21 -26.93 10.25 8.25
N ILE A 22 -26.19 11.36 8.22
CA ILE A 22 -25.46 11.91 9.36
C ILE A 22 -26.42 12.59 10.34
N ASN A 23 -27.32 13.44 9.84
CA ASN A 23 -28.20 14.26 10.67
C ASN A 23 -29.60 14.43 10.06
N LYS A 24 -30.57 13.67 10.61
CA LYS A 24 -31.98 13.68 10.16
C LYS A 24 -32.78 14.92 10.57
N LYS A 25 -32.21 15.82 11.36
CA LYS A 25 -32.91 17.01 11.88
C LYS A 25 -32.71 18.26 11.02
N ILE A 26 -31.84 18.17 10.02
CA ILE A 26 -31.54 19.31 9.15
C ILE A 26 -32.59 19.40 8.05
N GLU A 27 -33.29 20.53 7.98
CA GLU A 27 -34.17 20.86 6.87
C GLU A 27 -33.37 21.53 5.75
N LEU A 28 -33.53 21.00 4.53
CA LEU A 28 -32.83 21.46 3.34
C LEU A 28 -33.84 21.72 2.23
N HIS A 29 -33.71 22.90 1.61
CA HIS A 29 -34.46 23.28 0.43
C HIS A 29 -33.53 23.39 -0.77
N TRP A 30 -33.80 22.58 -1.80
CA TRP A 30 -33.09 22.63 -3.07
C TRP A 30 -33.87 23.43 -4.10
N LYS A 31 -33.21 24.43 -4.70
CA LYS A 31 -33.67 25.23 -5.83
C LYS A 31 -32.60 25.30 -6.90
N THR A 32 -32.98 25.70 -8.11
CA THR A 32 -32.04 25.96 -9.20
C THR A 32 -31.86 27.46 -9.38
N SER A 33 -30.62 27.90 -9.53
CA SER A 33 -30.18 29.26 -9.81
C SER A 33 -29.67 29.35 -11.25
N GLU A 34 -30.06 30.39 -11.97
CA GLU A 34 -29.65 30.59 -13.36
C GLU A 34 -28.14 30.89 -13.50
N GLU A 35 -27.51 31.47 -12.48
CA GLU A 35 -26.08 31.85 -12.50
C GLU A 35 -25.14 30.80 -11.90
N TRP A 36 -25.59 30.05 -10.89
CA TRP A 36 -24.71 29.23 -10.04
C TRP A 36 -25.13 27.76 -9.94
N GLY A 37 -26.05 27.32 -10.79
CA GLY A 37 -26.52 25.93 -10.82
C GLY A 37 -27.42 25.62 -9.63
N ASN A 38 -27.06 24.61 -8.84
CA ASN A 38 -27.90 24.17 -7.73
C ASN A 38 -27.67 25.03 -6.49
N HIS A 39 -28.77 25.44 -5.85
CA HIS A 39 -28.79 26.24 -4.63
C HIS A 39 -29.49 25.46 -3.52
N LEU A 40 -28.74 25.16 -2.46
CA LEU A 40 -29.19 24.48 -1.26
C LEU A 40 -29.28 25.48 -0.13
N GLN A 41 -30.48 25.64 0.42
CA GLN A 41 -30.73 26.47 1.59
C GLN A 41 -30.91 25.56 2.79
N ILE A 42 -30.02 25.69 3.77
CA ILE A 42 -30.03 24.89 4.98
C ILE A 42 -30.49 25.76 6.14
N GLU A 43 -31.61 25.39 6.74
CA GLU A 43 -32.11 26.02 7.95
C GLU A 43 -31.37 25.43 9.15
N ILE A 44 -30.62 26.29 9.84
CA ILE A 44 -29.87 25.94 11.03
C ILE A 44 -30.62 26.62 12.18
N GLU A 45 -31.45 25.85 12.89
CA GLU A 45 -32.32 26.37 13.98
C GLU A 45 -31.50 26.95 15.14
N GLU A 46 -30.37 26.32 15.48
CA GLU A 46 -29.31 26.86 16.34
C GLU A 46 -27.96 26.49 15.71
N VAL A 47 -27.02 27.46 15.59
CA VAL A 47 -25.64 27.17 15.14
C VAL A 47 -24.93 26.45 16.28
N ASP A 48 -25.26 25.18 16.48
CA ASP A 48 -24.44 24.29 17.29
C ASP A 48 -23.29 23.76 16.43
N ASP A 49 -22.14 23.52 17.04
CA ASP A 49 -20.97 23.01 16.31
C ASP A 49 -21.30 21.65 15.63
N THR A 50 -22.27 20.89 16.15
CA THR A 50 -22.65 19.57 15.61
C THR A 50 -23.32 19.63 14.23
N SER A 51 -24.14 20.66 13.95
CA SER A 51 -24.76 20.85 12.64
C SER A 51 -23.74 21.27 11.58
N LEU A 52 -22.78 22.12 11.97
CA LEU A 52 -21.69 22.53 11.08
C LEU A 52 -20.78 21.35 10.74
N ASP A 53 -20.43 20.53 11.73
CA ASP A 53 -19.62 19.34 11.55
C ASP A 53 -20.33 18.35 10.60
N SER A 54 -21.66 18.18 10.76
CA SER A 54 -22.46 17.32 9.88
C SER A 54 -22.43 17.78 8.42
N ILE A 55 -22.56 19.09 8.19
CA ILE A 55 -22.51 19.68 6.84
C ILE A 55 -21.10 19.55 6.25
N ALA A 56 -20.06 19.83 7.04
CA ALA A 56 -18.69 19.68 6.59
C ALA A 56 -18.35 18.25 6.20
N ARG A 57 -18.77 17.25 7.00
CA ARG A 57 -18.64 15.82 6.69
C ARG A 57 -19.33 15.45 5.39
N ALA A 58 -20.56 15.92 5.17
CA ALA A 58 -21.27 15.68 3.92
C ALA A 58 -20.54 16.30 2.71
N LEU A 59 -19.92 17.47 2.86
CA LEU A 59 -19.08 18.07 1.82
C LEU A 59 -17.77 17.29 1.58
N VAL A 60 -17.17 16.73 2.63
CA VAL A 60 -16.02 15.81 2.53
C VAL A 60 -16.43 14.57 1.73
N ASP A 61 -17.53 13.90 2.09
CA ASP A 61 -17.99 12.70 1.39
C ASP A 61 -18.21 12.95 -0.10
N VAL A 62 -18.85 14.07 -0.46
CA VAL A 62 -19.04 14.49 -1.86
C VAL A 62 -17.69 14.66 -2.55
N PHE A 63 -16.72 15.29 -1.88
CA PHE A 63 -15.40 15.51 -2.45
C PHE A 63 -14.68 14.17 -2.70
N MET A 64 -14.67 13.31 -1.68
CA MET A 64 -13.99 12.01 -1.70
C MET A 64 -14.58 11.12 -2.80
N HIS A 65 -15.90 11.14 -2.97
CA HIS A 65 -16.60 10.31 -3.94
C HIS A 65 -16.46 10.82 -5.38
N HIS A 66 -16.61 12.12 -5.62
CA HIS A 66 -16.71 12.67 -6.98
C HIS A 66 -15.43 13.30 -7.51
N ARG A 67 -14.57 13.84 -6.62
CA ARG A 67 -13.47 14.73 -7.01
C ARG A 67 -12.08 14.20 -6.69
N LEU A 68 -11.93 13.34 -5.68
CA LEU A 68 -10.63 12.85 -5.25
C LEU A 68 -9.85 12.14 -6.37
N SER A 69 -10.48 11.20 -7.08
CA SER A 69 -9.82 10.45 -8.16
C SER A 69 -9.27 11.38 -9.25
N ASN A 70 -10.03 12.41 -9.63
CA ASN A 70 -9.59 13.39 -10.62
C ASN A 70 -8.44 14.24 -10.09
N MET A 71 -8.46 14.60 -8.80
CA MET A 71 -7.37 15.32 -8.16
C MET A 71 -6.09 14.48 -8.16
N ILE A 72 -6.16 13.21 -7.73
CA ILE A 72 -5.01 12.29 -7.72
C ILE A 72 -4.45 12.13 -9.14
N ARG A 73 -5.31 11.86 -10.14
CA ARG A 73 -4.88 11.78 -11.55
C ARG A 73 -4.17 13.05 -12.02
N SER A 74 -4.68 14.23 -11.66
CA SER A 74 -4.05 15.51 -11.99
C SER A 74 -2.67 15.68 -11.33
N VAL A 75 -2.47 15.11 -10.15
CA VAL A 75 -1.20 15.11 -9.43
C VAL A 75 -0.23 14.13 -10.08
N ILE A 76 -0.65 12.89 -10.34
CA ILE A 76 0.15 11.87 -11.03
C ILE A 76 0.69 12.40 -12.36
N GLN A 77 -0.18 13.03 -13.17
CA GLN A 77 0.20 13.54 -14.49
C GLN A 77 0.94 14.89 -14.41
N GLY A 78 0.46 15.81 -13.59
CA GLY A 78 0.96 17.20 -13.57
C GLY A 78 2.16 17.44 -12.68
N VAL A 79 2.39 16.60 -11.67
CA VAL A 79 3.49 16.73 -10.69
C VAL A 79 4.52 15.62 -10.91
N TYR A 80 4.08 14.38 -11.08
CA TYR A 80 4.96 13.22 -11.25
C TYR A 80 5.18 12.83 -12.73
N TYR A 81 4.51 13.50 -13.67
CA TYR A 81 4.72 13.37 -15.11
C TYR A 81 4.48 11.97 -15.71
N TYR A 82 3.70 11.12 -15.02
CA TYR A 82 3.29 9.83 -15.57
C TYR A 82 2.28 10.03 -16.70
N THR A 83 2.45 9.26 -17.78
CA THR A 83 1.62 9.36 -19.00
C THR A 83 0.99 8.03 -19.41
N ASN A 84 1.52 6.91 -18.94
CA ASN A 84 0.97 5.58 -19.20
C ASN A 84 -0.31 5.39 -18.38
N HIS A 85 -1.42 5.06 -19.04
CA HIS A 85 -2.72 4.87 -18.38
C HIS A 85 -2.73 3.74 -17.35
N ASP A 86 -2.08 2.61 -17.63
CA ASP A 86 -2.05 1.46 -16.73
C ASP A 86 -1.24 1.79 -15.45
N GLU A 87 -0.13 2.52 -15.58
CA GLU A 87 0.65 2.99 -14.43
C GLU A 87 -0.12 4.03 -13.62
N ILE A 88 -0.80 4.97 -14.29
CA ILE A 88 -1.64 5.97 -13.62
C ILE A 88 -2.75 5.29 -12.82
N ASP A 89 -3.40 4.27 -13.37
CA ASP A 89 -4.47 3.55 -12.68
C ASP A 89 -3.93 2.79 -11.46
N LYS A 90 -2.79 2.12 -11.57
CA LYS A 90 -2.13 1.47 -10.41
C LYS A 90 -1.79 2.47 -9.30
N ILE A 91 -1.15 3.59 -9.66
CA ILE A 91 -0.77 4.63 -8.69
C ILE A 91 -2.03 5.23 -8.05
N LEU A 92 -3.09 5.47 -8.84
CA LEU A 92 -4.36 5.98 -8.34
C LEU A 92 -4.97 5.04 -7.30
N ASP A 93 -5.07 3.75 -7.62
CA ASP A 93 -5.67 2.75 -6.73
C ASP A 93 -4.88 2.62 -5.43
N LEU A 94 -3.54 2.59 -5.53
CA LEU A 94 -2.67 2.54 -4.36
C LEU A 94 -2.76 3.83 -3.52
N THR A 95 -2.82 5.00 -4.17
CA THR A 95 -3.01 6.28 -3.46
C THR A 95 -4.33 6.32 -2.70
N HIS A 96 -5.43 5.83 -3.31
CA HIS A 96 -6.72 5.69 -2.64
C HIS A 96 -6.62 4.78 -1.43
N TRP A 97 -6.03 3.60 -1.62
CA TRP A 97 -5.86 2.61 -0.56
C TRP A 97 -5.09 3.19 0.63
N ILE A 98 -4.03 3.97 0.39
CA ILE A 98 -3.28 4.68 1.45
C ILE A 98 -4.16 5.72 2.16
N ILE A 99 -4.86 6.57 1.39
CA ILE A 99 -5.72 7.64 1.92
C ILE A 99 -6.84 7.08 2.81
N THR A 100 -7.41 5.93 2.46
CA THR A 100 -8.50 5.29 3.21
C THR A 100 -8.03 4.49 4.43
N GLY A 101 -6.75 4.59 4.79
CA GLY A 101 -6.19 3.92 5.98
C GLY A 101 -5.92 2.44 5.75
N GLY A 102 -5.35 2.09 4.59
CA GLY A 102 -4.94 0.71 4.30
C GLY A 102 -4.07 0.09 5.42
N ASP A 103 -4.39 -1.14 5.80
CA ASP A 103 -3.80 -1.88 6.93
C ASP A 103 -2.33 -2.34 6.72
N ASP A 104 -1.57 -1.75 5.78
CA ASP A 104 -0.18 -2.19 5.54
C ASP A 104 0.79 -1.53 6.51
N GLU A 105 1.32 -2.33 7.44
CA GLU A 105 2.36 -1.96 8.40
C GLU A 105 3.65 -1.43 7.73
N ASN A 106 3.84 -1.66 6.43
CA ASN A 106 5.01 -1.22 5.68
C ASN A 106 4.95 0.25 5.23
N ILE A 107 3.78 0.90 5.30
CA ILE A 107 3.66 2.32 4.96
C ILE A 107 3.66 3.13 6.25
N ASP A 108 4.76 3.85 6.47
CA ASP A 108 4.90 4.73 7.61
C ASP A 108 4.01 5.97 7.43
N LEU A 109 2.83 5.93 8.06
CA LEU A 109 1.87 7.02 8.09
C LEU A 109 1.94 7.83 9.40
N THR A 110 2.92 7.57 10.26
CA THR A 110 2.95 8.11 11.64
C THR A 110 3.00 9.65 11.72
N ASP A 111 3.49 10.31 10.66
CA ASP A 111 3.57 11.77 10.53
C ASP A 111 2.52 12.37 9.58
N THR A 112 1.59 11.57 9.05
CA THR A 112 0.58 12.04 8.08
C THR A 112 -0.75 12.36 8.75
N GLU A 113 -1.28 13.55 8.46
CA GLU A 113 -2.61 13.97 8.93
C GLU A 113 -3.71 13.17 8.21
N ASP A 114 -4.74 12.75 8.95
CA ASP A 114 -5.91 12.06 8.35
C ASP A 114 -6.54 12.98 7.28
N PRO A 115 -6.60 12.53 6.00
CA PRO A 115 -7.06 13.37 4.90
C PRO A 115 -8.51 13.83 5.09
N GLY A 116 -9.37 12.96 5.61
CA GLY A 116 -10.77 13.25 5.83
C GLY A 116 -10.94 14.35 6.89
N LEU A 117 -10.27 14.21 8.04
CA LEU A 117 -10.30 15.19 9.12
C LEU A 117 -9.67 16.52 8.71
N PHE A 118 -8.57 16.49 7.95
CA PHE A 118 -7.95 17.71 7.44
C PHE A 118 -8.92 18.46 6.52
N LEU A 119 -9.57 17.76 5.58
CA LEU A 119 -10.55 18.35 4.67
C LEU A 119 -11.81 18.84 5.40
N GLU A 120 -12.28 18.10 6.42
CA GLU A 120 -13.38 18.50 7.29
C GLU A 120 -13.05 19.83 8.00
N SER A 121 -11.87 19.95 8.60
CA SER A 121 -11.42 21.17 9.28
C SER A 121 -11.35 22.38 8.35
N LEU A 122 -10.92 22.16 7.09
CA LEU A 122 -10.91 23.17 6.05
C LEU A 122 -12.33 23.62 5.71
N PHE A 123 -13.28 22.70 5.51
CA PHE A 123 -14.68 23.04 5.24
C PHE A 123 -15.36 23.73 6.41
N ILE A 124 -15.15 23.29 7.66
CA ILE A 124 -15.68 23.96 8.86
C ILE A 124 -15.20 25.41 8.91
N THR A 125 -13.89 25.63 8.73
CA THR A 125 -13.30 26.98 8.75
C THR A 125 -13.91 27.86 7.65
N MET A 126 -14.16 27.29 6.48
CA MET A 126 -14.76 28.01 5.36
C MET A 126 -16.23 28.37 5.63
N ILE A 127 -17.04 27.44 6.11
CA ILE A 127 -18.46 27.67 6.45
C ILE A 127 -18.57 28.74 7.56
N LYS A 128 -17.71 28.69 8.58
CA LYS A 128 -17.67 29.70 9.65
C LYS A 128 -17.27 31.08 9.14
N SER A 129 -16.46 31.16 8.08
CA SER A 129 -15.98 32.43 7.50
C SER A 129 -17.01 33.13 6.60
N SER A 130 -17.96 32.39 6.02
CA SER A 130 -18.98 32.94 5.13
C SER A 130 -20.27 32.12 5.23
N GLY A 131 -21.41 32.77 5.50
CA GLY A 131 -22.74 32.13 5.48
C GLY A 131 -23.22 31.68 4.09
N THR A 132 -22.34 31.75 3.08
CA THR A 132 -22.55 31.29 1.72
C THR A 132 -21.32 30.51 1.26
N VAL A 133 -21.54 29.34 0.65
CA VAL A 133 -20.53 28.37 0.24
C VAL A 133 -20.70 28.10 -1.24
N HIS A 134 -19.73 28.51 -2.07
CA HIS A 134 -19.69 28.13 -3.48
C HIS A 134 -18.73 26.96 -3.66
N TYR A 135 -19.26 25.73 -3.61
CA TYR A 135 -18.47 24.51 -3.48
C TYR A 135 -17.38 24.38 -4.56
N ASP A 136 -17.73 24.62 -5.82
CA ASP A 136 -16.81 24.59 -6.96
C ASP A 136 -15.63 25.55 -6.81
N SER A 137 -15.91 26.77 -6.37
CA SER A 137 -14.88 27.78 -6.11
C SER A 137 -14.00 27.40 -4.93
N LEU A 138 -14.59 26.83 -3.86
CA LEU A 138 -13.81 26.36 -2.71
C LEU A 138 -12.85 25.24 -3.11
N VAL A 139 -13.34 24.25 -3.83
CA VAL A 139 -12.53 23.13 -4.34
C VAL A 139 -11.43 23.61 -5.29
N LYS A 140 -11.70 24.63 -6.11
CA LYS A 140 -10.70 25.15 -7.05
C LYS A 140 -9.60 25.97 -6.37
N PHE A 141 -9.95 26.76 -5.35
CA PHE A 141 -9.04 27.81 -4.84
C PHE A 141 -8.58 27.62 -3.39
N ARG A 142 -9.43 27.05 -2.52
CA ARG A 142 -9.23 27.06 -1.06
C ARG A 142 -8.67 25.76 -0.51
N ILE A 143 -8.87 24.63 -1.19
CA ILE A 143 -8.32 23.32 -0.76
C ILE A 143 -6.90 23.04 -1.31
N LYS A 144 -6.15 24.08 -1.69
CA LYS A 144 -4.74 23.91 -2.11
C LYS A 144 -3.89 23.16 -1.08
N PRO A 145 -4.02 23.39 0.24
CA PRO A 145 -3.30 22.61 1.24
C PRO A 145 -3.63 21.11 1.14
N PHE A 146 -4.90 20.77 0.92
CA PHE A 146 -5.31 19.37 0.71
C PHE A 146 -4.68 18.77 -0.55
N LYS A 147 -4.58 19.55 -1.63
CA LYS A 147 -3.85 19.10 -2.82
C LYS A 147 -2.37 18.79 -2.54
N GLU A 148 -1.70 19.57 -1.69
CA GLU A 148 -0.32 19.25 -1.28
C GLU A 148 -0.25 17.95 -0.50
N LEU A 149 -1.22 17.70 0.39
CA LEU A 149 -1.34 16.42 1.09
C LEU A 149 -1.53 15.24 0.11
N ILE A 150 -2.38 15.40 -0.91
CA ILE A 150 -2.55 14.39 -1.97
C ILE A 150 -1.25 14.15 -2.75
N LYS A 151 -0.41 15.17 -2.96
CA LYS A 151 0.92 14.96 -3.57
C LYS A 151 1.77 14.06 -2.70
N CYS A 152 1.82 14.30 -1.39
CA CYS A 152 2.59 13.44 -0.48
C CYS A 152 2.13 11.98 -0.56
N PHE A 153 0.83 11.71 -0.45
CA PHE A 153 0.28 10.36 -0.55
C PHE A 153 0.53 9.71 -1.92
N THR A 154 0.41 10.48 -3.00
CA THR A 154 0.74 9.99 -4.35
C THR A 154 2.22 9.63 -4.45
N GLY A 155 3.11 10.41 -3.85
CA GLY A 155 4.54 10.11 -3.76
C GLY A 155 4.83 8.80 -3.03
N LEU A 156 4.19 8.59 -1.87
CA LEU A 156 4.31 7.34 -1.10
C LEU A 156 3.82 6.13 -1.91
N ALA A 157 2.69 6.25 -2.61
CA ALA A 157 2.19 5.22 -3.51
C ALA A 157 3.20 4.89 -4.62
N ILE A 158 3.83 5.90 -5.22
CA ILE A 158 4.84 5.70 -6.27
C ILE A 158 6.08 4.98 -5.71
N ASP A 159 6.56 5.38 -4.53
CA ASP A 159 7.72 4.76 -3.91
C ASP A 159 7.46 3.30 -3.55
N GLU A 160 6.27 2.99 -3.03
CA GLU A 160 5.83 1.63 -2.71
C GLU A 160 5.68 0.77 -3.97
N LEU A 161 5.03 1.29 -5.02
CA LEU A 161 4.90 0.59 -6.29
C LEU A 161 6.28 0.24 -6.89
N LYS A 162 7.22 1.19 -6.88
CA LYS A 162 8.59 0.97 -7.35
C LYS A 162 9.32 -0.08 -6.51
N ARG A 163 9.14 -0.06 -5.18
CA ARG A 163 9.72 -1.05 -4.29
C ARG A 163 9.24 -2.46 -4.62
N GLU A 164 7.95 -2.63 -4.92
CA GLU A 164 7.38 -3.91 -5.33
C GLU A 164 7.89 -4.35 -6.71
N GLU A 165 7.97 -3.43 -7.69
CA GLU A 165 8.53 -3.69 -9.02
C GLU A 165 10.01 -4.10 -8.95
N ASP A 166 10.81 -3.44 -8.11
CA ASP A 166 12.21 -3.78 -7.85
C ASP A 166 12.34 -5.16 -7.21
N HIS A 167 11.48 -5.49 -6.25
CA HIS A 167 11.46 -6.82 -5.63
C HIS A 167 11.14 -7.92 -6.66
N LEU A 168 10.11 -7.72 -7.50
CA LEU A 168 9.75 -8.66 -8.56
C LEU A 168 10.89 -8.82 -9.58
N SER A 169 11.51 -7.71 -9.98
CA SER A 169 12.65 -7.70 -10.90
C SER A 169 13.84 -8.46 -10.33
N PHE A 170 14.15 -8.26 -9.04
CA PHE A 170 15.19 -8.99 -8.32
C PHE A 170 14.91 -10.50 -8.28
N VAL A 171 13.69 -10.91 -7.89
CA VAL A 171 13.29 -12.33 -7.87
C VAL A 171 13.40 -12.96 -9.26
N ASN A 172 12.99 -12.26 -10.31
CA ASN A 172 13.11 -12.75 -11.68
C ASN A 172 14.57 -12.89 -12.13
N ALA A 173 15.44 -11.93 -11.79
CA ALA A 173 16.87 -12.04 -12.07
C ALA A 173 17.50 -13.28 -11.41
N LEU A 174 17.11 -13.59 -10.16
CA LEU A 174 17.54 -14.80 -9.47
C LEU A 174 17.04 -16.07 -10.16
N ARG A 175 15.77 -16.12 -10.56
CA ARG A 175 15.19 -17.26 -11.29
C ARG A 175 15.94 -17.53 -12.59
N GLU A 176 16.21 -16.49 -13.37
CA GLU A 176 16.96 -16.60 -14.62
C GLU A 176 18.40 -17.10 -14.40
N TYR A 177 19.04 -16.64 -13.32
CA TYR A 177 20.38 -17.10 -12.95
C TYR A 177 20.38 -18.59 -12.56
N ILE A 178 19.44 -19.02 -11.70
CA ILE A 178 19.29 -20.42 -11.29
C ILE A 178 18.99 -21.32 -12.49
N ALA A 179 18.14 -20.89 -13.43
CA ALA A 179 17.74 -21.69 -14.58
C ALA A 179 18.92 -22.04 -15.51
N LYS A 180 19.94 -21.18 -15.58
CA LYS A 180 21.16 -21.39 -16.39
C LYS A 180 22.22 -22.21 -15.66
N LYS A 181 22.04 -22.45 -14.36
CA LYS A 181 23.03 -23.07 -13.49
C LYS A 181 22.80 -24.57 -13.32
N LYS A 182 23.89 -25.33 -13.34
CA LYS A 182 23.88 -26.75 -12.97
C LYS A 182 23.80 -26.89 -11.44
N ALA A 183 22.90 -27.73 -10.97
CA ALA A 183 22.78 -28.03 -9.55
C ALA A 183 24.08 -28.64 -9.00
N LEU A 184 24.58 -28.09 -7.88
CA LEU A 184 25.74 -28.64 -7.18
C LEU A 184 25.36 -29.82 -6.28
N ILE A 185 24.11 -29.84 -5.81
CA ILE A 185 23.59 -30.88 -4.92
C ILE A 185 22.16 -31.26 -5.31
N PRO A 186 21.77 -32.54 -5.17
CA PRO A 186 20.40 -32.98 -5.48
C PRO A 186 19.38 -32.39 -4.51
N THR A 187 19.60 -32.57 -3.20
CA THR A 187 18.64 -32.16 -2.18
C THR A 187 19.34 -31.46 -1.02
N ILE A 188 18.77 -30.34 -0.61
CA ILE A 188 19.14 -29.66 0.64
C ILE A 188 17.95 -29.64 1.59
N TYR A 189 18.23 -29.82 2.88
CA TYR A 189 17.24 -29.75 3.95
C TYR A 189 17.53 -28.50 4.78
N MET A 190 16.48 -27.78 5.16
CA MET A 190 16.57 -26.51 5.87
C MET A 190 15.61 -26.50 7.05
N ILE A 191 16.03 -25.99 8.21
CA ILE A 191 15.13 -25.70 9.33
C ILE A 191 14.95 -24.18 9.43
N GLN A 192 13.70 -23.72 9.58
CA GLN A 192 13.36 -22.33 9.87
C GLN A 192 14.07 -21.84 11.14
N GLY A 193 14.61 -20.63 11.08
CA GLY A 193 15.39 -19.99 12.14
C GLY A 193 16.01 -18.70 11.60
N ASP A 194 16.67 -17.91 12.43
CA ASP A 194 17.37 -16.70 11.98
C ASP A 194 18.89 -16.77 12.24
N PRO A 195 19.72 -17.08 11.23
CA PRO A 195 19.38 -17.49 9.86
C PRO A 195 18.91 -18.95 9.77
N PHE A 196 18.52 -19.41 8.57
CA PHE A 196 18.22 -20.82 8.32
C PHE A 196 19.38 -21.74 8.68
N THR A 197 19.06 -22.95 9.13
CA THR A 197 20.04 -24.02 9.31
C THR A 197 19.98 -25.03 8.19
N PHE A 198 21.11 -25.24 7.49
CA PHE A 198 21.21 -26.10 6.32
C PHE A 198 21.79 -27.48 6.64
N PHE A 199 21.30 -28.52 5.96
CA PHE A 199 21.78 -29.89 6.04
C PHE A 199 21.87 -30.50 4.65
N ASN A 200 22.93 -31.28 4.42
CA ASN A 200 23.07 -32.02 3.17
C ASN A 200 22.20 -33.29 3.14
N SER A 201 22.21 -34.00 2.01
CA SER A 201 21.47 -35.25 1.82
C SER A 201 21.81 -36.38 2.81
N ASN A 202 22.99 -36.33 3.42
CA ASN A 202 23.43 -37.31 4.43
C ASN A 202 23.03 -36.91 5.86
N GLY A 203 22.27 -35.82 6.02
CA GLY A 203 21.87 -35.29 7.32
C GLY A 203 22.98 -34.60 8.11
N LYS A 204 24.12 -34.31 7.49
CA LYS A 204 25.17 -33.51 8.12
C LYS A 204 24.78 -32.03 8.03
N ARG A 205 24.75 -31.35 9.18
CA ARG A 205 24.65 -29.88 9.23
C ARG A 205 25.80 -29.25 8.44
N ILE A 206 25.47 -28.34 7.53
CA ILE A 206 26.45 -27.53 6.81
C ILE A 206 26.82 -26.34 7.69
N THR A 207 28.11 -26.17 7.93
CA THR A 207 28.64 -25.10 8.77
C THR A 207 28.69 -23.78 8.00
N ASN A 208 28.71 -22.65 8.72
CA ASN A 208 28.85 -21.33 8.09
C ASN A 208 30.12 -21.22 7.22
N MET A 209 31.21 -21.87 7.63
CA MET A 209 32.45 -21.90 6.86
C MET A 209 32.28 -22.66 5.53
N GLU A 210 31.60 -23.82 5.55
CA GLU A 210 31.27 -24.56 4.33
C GLU A 210 30.35 -23.75 3.40
N LEU A 211 29.34 -23.05 3.94
CA LEU A 211 28.46 -22.18 3.14
C LEU A 211 29.26 -21.03 2.50
N HIS A 212 30.10 -20.33 3.26
CA HIS A 212 30.95 -19.27 2.72
C HIS A 212 31.90 -19.77 1.62
N MET A 213 32.48 -20.96 1.77
CA MET A 213 33.33 -21.56 0.74
C MET A 213 32.57 -21.82 -0.57
N ILE A 214 31.31 -22.28 -0.47
CA ILE A 214 30.45 -22.48 -1.64
C ILE A 214 30.10 -21.13 -2.28
N MET A 215 29.75 -20.13 -1.48
CA MET A 215 29.40 -18.79 -1.97
C MET A 215 30.56 -18.09 -2.68
N GLN A 216 31.80 -18.29 -2.23
CA GLN A 216 32.99 -17.71 -2.87
C GLN A 216 33.30 -18.30 -4.25
N GLN A 217 32.76 -19.47 -4.59
CA GLN A 217 32.94 -20.06 -5.91
C GLN A 217 32.06 -19.38 -6.97
N GLU A 218 31.17 -18.49 -6.57
CA GLU A 218 30.13 -17.94 -7.42
C GLU A 218 30.11 -16.41 -7.38
N PRO A 219 29.95 -15.73 -8.53
CA PRO A 219 29.92 -14.27 -8.59
C PRO A 219 28.53 -13.72 -8.20
N LEU A 220 28.12 -13.92 -6.95
CA LEU A 220 26.78 -13.56 -6.44
C LEU A 220 26.44 -12.06 -6.58
N TYR A 221 27.45 -11.19 -6.63
CA TYR A 221 27.26 -9.75 -6.85
C TYR A 221 26.58 -9.43 -8.18
N ILE A 222 26.68 -10.31 -9.19
CA ILE A 222 26.06 -10.10 -10.52
C ILE A 222 24.53 -10.10 -10.40
N VAL A 223 23.99 -10.80 -9.41
CA VAL A 223 22.55 -10.89 -9.14
C VAL A 223 22.16 -10.09 -7.89
N GLY A 224 22.99 -9.13 -7.47
CA GLY A 224 22.69 -8.22 -6.36
C GLY A 224 22.71 -8.86 -4.96
N LEU A 225 23.38 -10.01 -4.80
CA LEU A 225 23.46 -10.71 -3.52
C LEU A 225 24.78 -10.44 -2.79
N ASP A 226 24.66 -10.19 -1.48
CA ASP A 226 25.82 -10.04 -0.59
C ASP A 226 26.35 -11.43 -0.17
N SER A 227 27.68 -11.54 -0.17
CA SER A 227 28.49 -12.59 0.44
C SER A 227 28.25 -12.82 1.94
N ASN A 228 27.61 -11.88 2.65
CA ASN A 228 27.24 -12.01 4.06
C ASN A 228 25.79 -12.45 4.29
N GLU A 229 24.95 -12.43 3.24
CA GLU A 229 23.58 -12.92 3.31
C GLU A 229 23.61 -14.46 3.44
N LYS A 230 22.86 -15.02 4.39
CA LYS A 230 23.00 -16.44 4.80
C LYS A 230 21.78 -17.30 4.50
N ASN A 231 20.68 -16.73 4.05
CA ASN A 231 19.43 -17.45 3.81
C ASN A 231 19.30 -17.81 2.33
N LEU A 232 19.54 -16.86 1.44
CA LEU A 232 19.31 -16.96 0.00
C LEU A 232 20.62 -17.22 -0.78
N SER A 233 21.67 -16.48 -0.50
CA SER A 233 22.97 -16.58 -1.18
C SER A 233 23.56 -18.00 -1.21
N PRO A 234 23.54 -18.79 -0.12
CA PRO A 234 23.98 -20.18 -0.19
C PRO A 234 23.15 -21.02 -1.16
N LEU A 235 21.83 -20.83 -1.20
CA LEU A 235 20.94 -21.56 -2.09
C LEU A 235 21.18 -21.18 -3.55
N ILE A 236 21.41 -19.90 -3.84
CA ILE A 236 21.75 -19.43 -5.19
C ILE A 236 23.10 -20.00 -5.64
N ALA A 237 24.08 -20.02 -4.73
CA ALA A 237 25.38 -20.62 -5.00
C ALA A 237 25.28 -22.14 -5.24
N MET A 238 24.42 -22.86 -4.51
CA MET A 238 24.23 -24.30 -4.69
C MET A 238 23.31 -24.67 -5.87
N ALA A 239 22.33 -23.83 -6.17
CA ALA A 239 21.22 -24.08 -7.11
C ALA A 239 20.66 -25.51 -7.03
N PRO A 240 20.25 -26.00 -5.84
CA PRO A 240 19.82 -27.38 -5.64
C PRO A 240 18.65 -27.77 -6.55
N GLU A 241 18.50 -29.06 -6.82
CA GLU A 241 17.33 -29.59 -7.55
C GLU A 241 16.08 -29.57 -6.67
N THR A 242 16.24 -29.86 -5.37
CA THR A 242 15.17 -29.85 -4.37
C THR A 242 15.62 -29.20 -3.07
N ILE A 243 14.75 -28.38 -2.49
CA ILE A 243 14.89 -27.70 -1.20
C ILE A 243 13.73 -28.15 -0.31
N LYS A 244 14.04 -28.82 0.80
CA LYS A 244 13.02 -29.19 1.80
C LYS A 244 13.16 -28.27 3.01
N ILE A 245 12.18 -27.39 3.21
CA ILE A 245 12.12 -26.46 4.33
C ILE A 245 11.23 -27.06 5.42
N TYR A 246 11.72 -27.08 6.65
CA TYR A 246 11.01 -27.59 7.82
C TYR A 246 10.77 -26.47 8.83
N GLY A 247 9.53 -26.29 9.24
CA GLY A 247 9.14 -25.27 10.20
C GLY A 247 7.62 -25.13 10.29
N ASP A 248 7.17 -24.16 11.08
CA ASP A 248 5.75 -23.99 11.39
C ASP A 248 5.16 -22.67 10.86
N ASN A 249 5.97 -21.81 10.23
CA ASN A 249 5.53 -20.52 9.71
C ASN A 249 5.83 -20.33 8.21
N PRO A 250 5.05 -20.92 7.28
CA PRO A 250 5.29 -20.80 5.85
C PRO A 250 5.15 -19.36 5.30
N VAL A 251 4.46 -18.48 6.04
CA VAL A 251 4.22 -17.08 5.63
C VAL A 251 5.32 -16.12 6.10
N GLU A 252 6.36 -16.62 6.75
CA GLU A 252 7.51 -15.79 7.14
C GLU A 252 8.19 -15.17 5.88
N PRO A 253 8.49 -13.85 5.86
CA PRO A 253 8.97 -13.15 4.65
C PRO A 253 10.20 -13.78 3.97
N LYS A 254 11.19 -14.24 4.76
CA LYS A 254 12.38 -14.91 4.21
C LYS A 254 12.07 -16.29 3.62
N THR A 255 11.10 -17.00 4.19
CA THR A 255 10.64 -18.30 3.69
C THR A 255 9.87 -18.12 2.38
N LEU A 256 8.96 -17.15 2.33
CA LEU A 256 8.24 -16.78 1.10
C LEU A 256 9.21 -16.36 -0.01
N THR A 257 10.25 -15.60 0.31
CA THR A 257 11.29 -15.24 -0.68
C THR A 257 11.93 -16.48 -1.31
N ILE A 258 12.30 -17.50 -0.51
CA ILE A 258 12.90 -18.73 -1.03
C ILE A 258 11.88 -19.50 -1.90
N ILE A 259 10.63 -19.64 -1.43
CA ILE A 259 9.56 -20.29 -2.19
C ILE A 259 9.34 -19.59 -3.53
N ASN A 260 9.30 -18.26 -3.53
CA ASN A 260 9.12 -17.47 -4.74
C ASN A 260 10.31 -17.62 -5.70
N VAL A 261 11.54 -17.60 -5.21
CA VAL A 261 12.73 -17.70 -6.07
C VAL A 261 12.90 -19.10 -6.66
N PHE A 262 12.67 -20.17 -5.89
CA PHE A 262 12.95 -21.55 -6.31
C PHE A 262 11.71 -22.34 -6.79
N GLN A 263 10.50 -21.81 -6.57
CA GLN A 263 9.23 -22.33 -7.07
C GLN A 263 9.05 -23.84 -6.78
N GLU A 264 8.77 -24.64 -7.81
CA GLU A 264 8.54 -26.11 -7.75
C GLU A 264 9.69 -26.89 -7.10
N ARG A 265 10.88 -26.30 -6.94
CA ARG A 265 11.99 -26.94 -6.24
C ARG A 265 11.84 -26.93 -4.72
N VAL A 266 10.86 -26.21 -4.17
CA VAL A 266 10.68 -26.04 -2.72
C VAL A 266 9.52 -26.88 -2.22
N GLU A 267 9.80 -27.71 -1.21
CA GLU A 267 8.80 -28.42 -0.42
C GLU A 267 8.84 -27.88 1.01
N PHE A 268 7.69 -27.43 1.52
CA PHE A 268 7.56 -26.98 2.91
C PHE A 268 6.83 -28.04 3.73
N GLU A 269 7.45 -28.47 4.84
CA GLU A 269 6.87 -29.46 5.75
C GLU A 269 6.91 -28.99 7.22
N PRO A 270 5.97 -29.44 8.07
CA PRO A 270 6.03 -29.20 9.50
C PRO A 270 7.34 -29.68 10.13
N LEU A 271 7.81 -28.99 11.18
CA LEU A 271 9.10 -29.32 11.82
C LEU A 271 9.16 -30.77 12.34
N VAL A 272 8.01 -31.34 12.73
CA VAL A 272 7.90 -32.74 13.19
C VAL A 272 8.30 -33.77 12.13
N ASN A 273 8.22 -33.43 10.84
CA ASN A 273 8.61 -34.30 9.74
C ASN A 273 10.12 -34.24 9.43
N PHE A 274 10.89 -33.46 10.18
CA PHE A 274 12.32 -33.30 9.92
C PHE A 274 13.08 -34.64 10.08
N PRO A 275 13.79 -35.11 9.03
CA PRO A 275 14.30 -36.48 8.98
C PRO A 275 15.55 -36.73 9.83
N PHE A 276 16.13 -35.70 10.47
CA PHE A 276 17.37 -35.82 11.26
C PHE A 276 17.12 -35.53 12.75
N PRO A 277 16.48 -36.45 13.50
CA PRO A 277 15.98 -36.20 14.86
C PRO A 277 17.09 -35.89 15.88
N GLN A 278 18.34 -36.24 15.59
CA GLN A 278 19.49 -35.88 16.43
C GLN A 278 19.68 -34.36 16.61
N TYR A 279 19.13 -33.54 15.70
CA TYR A 279 19.19 -32.09 15.78
C TYR A 279 17.97 -31.45 16.44
N LEU A 280 16.82 -32.15 16.50
CA LEU A 280 15.62 -31.66 17.18
C LEU A 280 15.77 -31.58 18.70
N LYS A 281 16.68 -32.37 19.30
CA LYS A 281 16.97 -32.34 20.74
C LYS A 281 17.86 -31.17 21.17
N LYS A 282 18.35 -30.37 20.22
CA LYS A 282 19.33 -29.29 20.44
C LYS A 282 18.84 -27.92 19.96
N LEU A 283 17.61 -27.84 19.45
CA LEU A 283 16.92 -26.61 19.07
C LEU A 283 16.09 -26.10 20.23
#